data_AF-A0A7M2V552-F1
#
_entry.id   AF-A0A7M2V552-F1
#
_cell.length_a   1.000
_cell.length_b   1.000
_cell.length_c   1.000
_cell.angle_alpha   90.00
_cell.angle_beta   90.00
_cell.angle_gamma   90.00
#
_symmetry.space_group_name_H-M   'P 1'
#
loop_
_entity.id
_entity.type
_entity.pdbx_description
1 polymer ?
#
loop_
_entity_poly.entity_id
_entity_poly.type
_entity_poly.pdbx_seq_one_letter_code
_entity_poly.pdbx_strand_id
1 'polypeptide(L)' 'MHQNGYLPDTANAIARYFSAADLPSQQETLGQIVVDILRDGRHLNRKSLCTKLLSRLEQASTPEEERHYQGLISLLFGND' A
#
# COMPACT_ATOMS: atom_id res chain seq x y z
N MET A 1 -31.19 39.11 2.36
CA MET A 1 -29.97 38.87 1.56
C MET A 1 -29.40 37.53 2.00
N HIS A 2 -29.48 36.52 1.14
CA HIS A 2 -29.00 35.16 1.43
C HIS A 2 -27.49 35.12 1.30
N GLN A 3 -26.77 34.99 2.42
CA GLN A 3 -25.34 34.70 2.39
C GLN A 3 -25.16 33.21 2.14
N ASN A 4 -24.70 32.91 0.93
CA ASN A 4 -24.34 31.62 0.40
C ASN A 4 -23.37 30.90 1.36
N GLY A 5 -23.83 29.79 1.94
CA GLY A 5 -23.05 28.95 2.83
C GLY A 5 -21.76 28.48 2.16
N TYR A 6 -20.65 28.78 2.81
CA TYR A 6 -19.30 28.39 2.45
C TYR A 6 -19.18 26.84 2.43
N LEU A 7 -19.24 26.25 1.23
CA LEU A 7 -19.07 24.80 0.96
C LEU A 7 -17.68 24.36 0.40
N PRO A 8 -16.54 25.08 0.55
CA PRO A 8 -15.26 24.58 0.02
C PRO A 8 -14.55 23.55 0.92
N ASP A 9 -15.08 23.24 2.12
CA ASP A 9 -14.37 22.39 3.09
C ASP A 9 -14.64 20.89 2.92
N THR A 10 -15.87 20.50 2.59
CA THR A 10 -16.26 19.08 2.57
C THR A 10 -15.62 18.31 1.43
N ALA A 11 -15.56 18.89 0.23
CA ALA A 11 -14.92 18.24 -0.92
C ALA A 11 -13.40 18.06 -0.71
N ASN A 12 -12.75 19.05 -0.10
CA ASN A 12 -11.34 18.98 0.25
C ASN A 12 -11.07 17.96 1.37
N ALA A 13 -11.95 17.88 2.38
CA ALA A 13 -11.89 16.86 3.43
C ALA A 13 -12.07 15.45 2.86
N ILE A 14 -13.01 15.27 1.92
CA ILE A 14 -13.23 14.00 1.22
C ILE A 14 -12.00 13.62 0.39
N ALA A 15 -11.44 14.55 -0.38
CA ALA A 15 -10.21 14.31 -1.14
C ALA A 15 -9.05 13.91 -0.22
N ARG A 16 -8.85 14.63 0.89
CA ARG A 16 -7.84 14.27 1.89
C ARG A 16 -8.07 12.92 2.54
N TYR A 17 -9.33 12.55 2.80
CA TYR A 17 -9.68 11.24 3.34
C TYR A 17 -9.35 10.12 2.37
N PHE A 18 -9.73 10.25 1.10
CA PHE A 18 -9.39 9.26 0.07
C PHE A 18 -7.88 9.22 -0.23
N SER A 19 -7.19 10.37 -0.25
CA SER A 19 -5.73 10.42 -0.35
C SER A 19 -5.01 9.82 0.88
N ALA A 20 -5.63 9.86 2.06
CA ALA A 20 -5.11 9.19 3.25
C ALA A 20 -5.42 7.69 3.27
N ALA A 21 -6.48 7.27 2.58
CA ALA A 21 -6.88 5.88 2.37
C ALA A 21 -6.26 5.26 1.09
N ASP A 22 -5.31 5.94 0.46
CA ASP A 22 -4.73 5.59 -0.84
C ASP A 22 -3.84 4.33 -0.78
N LEU A 23 -3.43 3.92 0.42
CA LEU A 23 -2.57 2.76 0.60
C LEU A 23 -3.36 1.45 0.46
N PRO A 24 -2.95 0.53 -0.44
CA PRO A 24 -3.62 -0.76 -0.59
C PRO A 24 -3.56 -1.57 0.70
N SER A 25 -4.60 -2.37 0.95
CA SER A 25 -4.61 -3.29 2.10
C SER A 25 -3.45 -4.30 2.02
N GLN A 26 -3.10 -4.94 3.14
CA GLN A 26 -2.05 -5.96 3.17
C GLN A 26 -2.33 -7.11 2.18
N GLN A 27 -3.58 -7.59 2.14
CA GLN A 27 -3.99 -8.67 1.24
C GLN A 27 -3.94 -8.24 -0.22
N GLU A 28 -4.39 -7.02 -0.52
CA GLU A 28 -4.35 -6.47 -1.88
C GLU A 28 -2.90 -6.29 -2.36
N THR A 29 -2.03 -5.76 -1.51
CA THR A 29 -0.60 -5.60 -1.80
C THR A 29 0.07 -6.94 -2.06
N LEU A 30 -0.18 -7.94 -1.20
CA LEU A 30 0.34 -9.29 -1.42
C LEU A 30 -0.21 -9.90 -2.72
N GLY A 31 -1.49 -9.71 -3.02
CA GLY A 31 -2.11 -10.15 -4.27
C GLY A 31 -1.46 -9.52 -5.51
N GLN A 32 -1.20 -8.21 -5.49
CA GLN A 32 -0.49 -7.52 -6.56
C GLN A 32 0.93 -8.09 -6.77
N ILE A 33 1.67 -8.32 -5.68
CA ILE A 33 3.02 -8.88 -5.75
C ILE A 33 2.99 -10.31 -6.29
N VAL A 34 2.02 -11.14 -5.88
CA VAL A 34 1.83 -12.49 -6.43
C VAL A 34 1.62 -12.42 -7.94
N VAL A 35 0.73 -11.53 -8.41
CA VAL A 35 0.47 -11.33 -9.84
C VAL A 35 1.75 -10.88 -10.57
N ASP A 36 2.52 -9.95 -10.01
CA ASP A 36 3.78 -9.49 -10.58
C ASP A 36 4.80 -10.64 -10.70
N ILE A 37 4.93 -11.49 -9.67
CA ILE A 37 5.84 -12.65 -9.68
C ILE A 37 5.45 -13.63 -10.79
N LEU A 38 4.15 -13.93 -10.91
CA LEU A 38 3.65 -14.85 -11.93
C LEU A 38 3.80 -14.28 -13.34
N ARG A 39 3.57 -12.97 -13.52
CA ARG A 39 3.78 -12.28 -14.80
C ARG A 39 5.24 -12.25 -15.22
N ASP A 40 6.16 -12.16 -14.26
CA ASP A 40 7.60 -12.28 -14.52
C ASP A 40 8.03 -13.72 -14.86
N GLY A 41 7.11 -14.70 -14.88
CA GLY A 41 7.41 -16.11 -15.11
C GLY A 41 8.22 -16.75 -13.98
N ARG A 42 8.22 -16.15 -12.78
CA ARG A 42 8.97 -16.63 -11.62
C ARG A 42 8.11 -17.55 -10.75
N HIS A 43 8.77 -18.49 -10.07
CA HIS A 43 8.10 -19.33 -9.08
C HIS A 43 7.65 -18.50 -7.88
N LEU A 44 6.39 -18.67 -7.49
CA LEU A 44 5.86 -18.10 -6.24
C LEU A 44 6.39 -18.88 -5.04
N ASN A 45 7.29 -18.26 -4.28
CA ASN A 45 7.81 -18.78 -3.02
C ASN A 45 8.17 -17.64 -2.05
N ARG A 46 8.51 -17.99 -0.81
CA ARG A 46 8.88 -17.00 0.23
C ARG A 46 10.02 -16.09 -0.23
N LYS A 47 11.02 -16.62 -0.95
CA LYS A 47 12.15 -15.83 -1.47
C LYS A 47 11.71 -14.80 -2.52
N SER A 48 10.94 -15.22 -3.53
CA SER A 48 10.44 -14.31 -4.59
C SER A 48 9.54 -13.21 -4.02
N LEU A 49 8.72 -13.56 -3.01
CA LEU A 49 7.84 -12.63 -2.32
C LEU A 49 8.63 -11.62 -1.48
N CYS A 50 9.57 -12.08 -0.66
CA CYS A 50 10.44 -11.20 0.12
C CYS A 50 11.28 -10.27 -0.77
N THR A 51 11.83 -10.76 -1.88
CA THR A 51 12.60 -9.92 -2.81
C THR A 51 11.76 -8.80 -3.40
N LYS A 52 10.52 -9.06 -3.81
CA LYS A 52 9.63 -8.02 -4.33
C LYS A 52 9.20 -7.01 -3.24
N LEU A 53 8.91 -7.49 -2.03
CA LEU A 53 8.58 -6.61 -0.90
C LEU A 53 9.76 -5.71 -0.51
N LEU A 54 10.98 -6.24 -0.46
CA LEU A 54 12.19 -5.44 -0.19
C LEU A 54 12.41 -4.39 -1.28
N SER A 55 12.28 -4.76 -2.56
CA SER A 55 12.39 -3.80 -3.66
C SER A 55 11.34 -2.68 -3.59
N ARG A 56 10.12 -2.98 -3.13
CA ARG A 56 9.06 -1.96 -2.93
C ARG A 56 9.38 -1.07 -1.72
N LEU A 57 9.92 -1.65 -0.65
CA LEU A 57 10.38 -0.91 0.53
C LEU A 57 11.51 0.07 0.18
N GLU A 58 12.48 -0.34 -0.65
CA GLU A 58 13.57 0.53 -1.11
C GLU A 58 13.07 1.73 -1.97
N GLN A 59 11.88 1.61 -2.55
CA GLN A 59 11.26 2.63 -3.41
C GLN A 59 10.18 3.45 -2.68
N ALA A 60 9.85 3.09 -1.44
CA ALA A 60 8.85 3.79 -0.64
C ALA A 60 9.27 5.25 -0.43
N SER A 61 8.31 6.17 -0.59
CA SER A 61 8.57 7.61 -0.46
C SER A 61 7.98 8.19 0.83
N THR A 62 7.19 7.39 1.56
CA THR A 62 6.49 7.80 2.76
C THR A 62 6.73 6.81 3.91
N PRO A 63 6.76 7.28 5.17
CA PRO A 63 6.92 6.41 6.32
C PRO A 63 5.74 5.43 6.51
N GLU A 64 4.55 5.77 6.01
CA GLU A 64 3.39 4.88 6.00
C GLU A 64 3.61 3.68 5.06
N GLU A 65 4.11 3.91 3.85
CA GLU A 65 4.50 2.84 2.92
C GLU A 65 5.60 1.95 3.51
N GLU A 66 6.63 2.55 4.11
CA GLU A 66 7.71 1.80 4.76
C GLU A 66 7.18 0.87 5.84
N ARG A 67 6.34 1.39 6.75
CA ARG A 67 5.70 0.60 7.82
C ARG A 67 4.83 -0.51 7.25
N HIS A 68 4.10 -0.24 6.18
CA HIS A 68 3.24 -1.23 5.53
C HIS A 68 4.04 -2.39 4.96
N TYR A 69 5.10 -2.11 4.18
CA TYR A 69 5.97 -3.15 3.64
C TYR A 69 6.74 -3.89 4.74
N GLN A 70 7.24 -3.20 5.77
CA GLN A 70 7.88 -3.82 6.94
C GLN A 70 6.92 -4.74 7.70
N GLY A 71 5.64 -4.36 7.85
CA GLY A 71 4.60 -5.19 8.44
C GLY A 71 4.37 -6.47 7.63
N LEU A 72 4.28 -6.35 6.30
CA LEU A 72 4.15 -7.50 5.40
C LEU A 72 5.36 -8.43 5.46
N ILE A 73 6.56 -7.87 5.49
CA ILE A 73 7.81 -8.62 5.66
C ILE A 73 7.80 -9.36 7.01
N SER A 74 7.39 -8.69 8.09
CA SER A 74 7.32 -9.29 9.42
C SER A 74 6.31 -10.45 9.46
N LEU A 75 5.17 -10.34 8.77
CA LEU A 75 4.22 -11.46 8.65
C LEU A 75 4.84 -12.68 7.95
N LEU A 76 5.69 -12.47 6.95
CA LEU A 76 6.39 -13.57 6.28
C LEU A 76 7.48 -14.20 7.15
N PHE A 77 8.01 -13.48 8.14
CA PHE A 77 9.04 -13.95 9.06
C PHE A 77 8.52 -14.43 10.42
N GLY A 78 7.31 -14.04 10.82
CA GLY A 78 6.74 -14.31 12.14
C GLY A 78 6.02 -15.64 12.28
N ASN A 79 6.18 -16.58 11.34
CA ASN A 79 5.46 -17.85 11.33
C ASN A 79 6.39 -19.08 11.45
N ASP A 80 7.52 -18.89 12.14
CA ASP A 80 8.45 -19.95 12.57
C ASP A 80 8.07 -20.48 13.97
#